data_AF-K7EKY5-F1
#
_entry.id   AF-K7EKY5-F1
#
_cell.length_a   1.000
_cell.length_b   1.000
_cell.length_c   1.000
_cell.angle_alpha   90.00
_cell.angle_beta   90.00
_cell.angle_gamma   90.00
#
_symmetry.space_group_name_H-M   'P 1'
#
loop_
_entity.id
_entity.type
_entity.pdbx_description
1 polymer ?
#
loop_
_entity_poly.entity_id
_entity_poly.type
_entity_poly.pdbx_seq_one_letter_code
_entity_poly.pdbx_strand_id
1 'polypeptide(L)'
;VKEAQDPEDEIAVLAFLVEIGRMNWPPPLAPCRLSQDPSLPFQAGTQVNEGFQPLVEALSNIPKPEMSTTMAESSLLDLLPKEEKLRHYFRYLGSLTTPTCDEKVVWTVFREPIQLHREQILAFSQKLYYDKEQTVSMKDNVRPLQQLGQRTVIKSGAPGRPLPWALPALLGPMLACLLAGFLR
;
A
#
# COMPACT_ATOMS: atom_id res chain seq x y z
N VAL A 1 -4.07 -10.81 18.42
CA VAL A 1 -5.18 -10.97 17.46
C VAL A 1 -5.29 -12.46 17.17
N LYS A 2 -6.45 -13.09 17.40
CA LYS A 2 -6.65 -14.50 16.98
C LYS A 2 -6.99 -14.48 15.49
N GLU A 3 -6.31 -15.32 14.72
CA GLU A 3 -6.56 -15.51 13.29
C GLU A 3 -7.95 -16.12 13.08
N ALA A 4 -8.56 -15.88 11.91
CA ALA A 4 -9.84 -16.50 11.58
C ALA A 4 -9.70 -18.02 11.69
N GLN A 5 -10.37 -18.57 12.70
CA GLN A 5 -10.17 -19.95 13.17
C GLN A 5 -10.96 -20.95 12.33
N ASP A 6 -11.95 -20.47 11.57
CA ASP A 6 -12.75 -21.28 10.67
C ASP A 6 -12.00 -21.48 9.33
N PRO A 7 -11.90 -22.72 8.82
CA PRO A 7 -11.37 -23.00 7.49
C PRO A 7 -12.17 -22.34 6.34
N GLU A 8 -13.44 -21.98 6.56
CA GLU A 8 -14.29 -21.35 5.54
C GLU A 8 -14.22 -19.81 5.55
N ASP A 9 -13.58 -19.21 6.56
CA ASP A 9 -13.50 -17.75 6.67
C ASP A 9 -12.41 -17.19 5.73
N GLU A 10 -12.83 -16.52 4.67
CA GLU A 10 -11.95 -15.71 3.82
C GLU A 10 -11.43 -14.49 4.60
N ILE A 11 -10.11 -14.25 4.53
CA ILE A 11 -9.45 -13.11 5.17
C ILE A 11 -9.18 -12.03 4.12
N ALA A 12 -9.65 -10.80 4.36
CA ALA A 12 -9.27 -9.66 3.55
C ALA A 12 -8.07 -8.92 4.16
N VAL A 13 -6.99 -8.76 3.39
CA VAL A 13 -5.79 -8.02 3.84
C VAL A 13 -5.59 -6.77 2.97
N LEU A 14 -5.54 -5.61 3.63
CA LEU A 14 -5.17 -4.34 3.02
C LEU A 14 -3.66 -4.10 3.21
N ALA A 15 -2.94 -3.98 2.11
CA ALA A 15 -1.48 -3.90 2.11
C ALA A 15 -1.00 -2.58 1.49
N PHE A 16 -0.11 -1.91 2.21
CA PHE A 16 0.51 -0.65 1.82
C PHE A 16 2.02 -0.84 1.76
N LEU A 17 2.64 -0.39 0.67
CA LEU A 17 4.09 -0.31 0.59
C LEU A 17 4.56 0.92 1.37
N VAL A 18 5.75 0.83 1.97
CA VAL A 18 6.39 1.94 2.67
C VAL A 18 7.66 2.31 1.92
N GLU A 19 7.88 3.60 1.69
CA GLU A 19 9.06 4.14 1.05
C GLU A 19 9.68 5.26 1.91
N ILE A 20 10.99 5.45 1.77
CA ILE A 20 11.64 6.64 2.34
C ILE A 20 11.16 7.85 1.54
N GLY A 21 10.69 8.88 2.25
CA GLY A 21 10.23 10.16 1.68
C GLY A 21 11.08 10.59 0.48
N ARG A 22 10.44 10.77 -0.68
CA ARG A 22 11.10 11.05 -1.96
C ARG A 22 12.26 12.02 -1.80
N MET A 23 13.45 11.57 -2.16
CA MET A 23 14.56 12.45 -2.49
C MET A 23 14.12 13.30 -3.68
N ASN A 24 14.36 14.61 -3.62
CA ASN A 24 14.26 15.46 -4.80
C ASN A 24 15.38 15.07 -5.78
N TRP A 25 15.20 13.97 -6.53
CA TRP A 25 16.10 13.57 -7.61
C TRP A 25 15.63 14.19 -8.93
N PRO A 26 16.52 14.75 -9.77
CA PRO A 26 16.13 15.45 -10.99
C PRO A 26 15.45 14.51 -12.02
N PRO A 27 14.68 15.07 -12.98
CA PRO A 27 13.89 14.29 -13.94
C PRO A 27 14.74 13.34 -14.82
N PRO A 28 14.13 12.25 -15.34
CA PRO A 28 14.83 11.20 -16.06
C PRO A 28 15.17 11.64 -17.49
N LEU A 29 16.22 12.43 -17.66
CA LEU A 29 16.95 12.57 -18.94
C LEU A 29 18.39 13.14 -18.79
N ALA A 30 18.88 13.40 -17.58
CA ALA A 30 20.28 13.80 -17.43
C ALA A 30 21.20 12.55 -17.55
N PRO A 31 22.16 12.52 -18.49
CA PRO A 31 23.14 11.44 -18.55
C PRO A 31 23.87 11.32 -17.22
N CYS A 32 24.23 10.09 -16.83
CA CYS A 32 25.03 9.79 -15.65
C CYS A 32 26.43 10.44 -15.76
N ARG A 33 26.52 11.75 -15.53
CA ARG A 33 27.75 12.39 -15.06
C ARG A 33 27.66 12.43 -13.56
N LEU A 34 28.58 11.71 -12.93
CA LEU A 34 29.00 11.95 -11.56
C LEU A 34 29.48 13.41 -11.45
N SER A 35 28.58 14.33 -11.15
CA SER A 35 28.94 15.54 -10.41
C SER A 35 28.55 15.27 -8.96
N GLN A 36 29.50 14.73 -8.21
CA GLN A 36 29.54 14.96 -6.77
C GLN A 36 29.87 16.44 -6.60
N ASP A 37 28.86 17.30 -6.63
CA ASP A 37 28.97 18.67 -6.15
C ASP A 37 28.73 18.62 -4.63
N PRO A 38 29.75 18.85 -3.78
CA PRO A 38 29.62 18.81 -2.32
C PRO A 38 28.82 19.98 -1.75
N SER A 39 28.44 20.97 -2.56
CA SER A 39 27.74 22.18 -2.12
C SER A 39 26.22 22.10 -2.17
N LEU A 40 25.66 21.05 -2.80
CA LEU A 40 24.23 20.78 -2.78
C LEU A 40 23.89 19.97 -1.52
N PRO A 41 23.12 20.51 -0.57
CA PRO A 41 22.70 19.75 0.60
C PRO A 41 21.93 18.52 0.12
N PHE A 42 22.43 17.34 0.48
CA PHE A 42 21.70 16.09 0.36
C PHE A 42 20.43 16.20 1.20
N GLN A 43 19.35 16.66 0.58
CA GLN A 43 18.03 16.65 1.19
C GLN A 43 17.37 15.31 0.85
N ALA A 44 17.73 14.28 1.61
CA ALA A 44 16.82 13.15 1.81
C ALA A 44 15.46 13.75 2.23
N GLY A 45 14.35 13.24 1.68
CA GLY A 45 13.01 13.75 2.00
C GLY A 45 12.85 13.90 3.52
N THR A 46 12.86 15.16 3.96
CA THR A 46 13.27 15.57 5.31
C THR A 46 12.12 15.55 6.32
N GLN A 47 10.91 15.21 5.89
CA GLN A 47 9.71 15.37 6.71
C GLN A 47 9.36 14.08 7.45
N VAL A 48 9.30 14.19 8.76
CA VAL A 48 8.75 13.18 9.66
C VAL A 48 7.27 12.99 9.33
N ASN A 49 6.83 11.73 9.23
CA ASN A 49 5.42 11.42 9.07
C ASN A 49 4.76 11.46 10.46
N GLU A 50 4.06 12.55 10.75
CA GLU A 50 3.39 12.78 12.04
C GLU A 50 2.38 11.69 12.40
N GLY A 51 1.66 11.14 11.40
CA GLY A 51 0.68 10.07 11.63
C GLY A 51 1.31 8.78 12.16
N PHE A 52 2.55 8.48 11.74
CA PHE A 52 3.31 7.32 12.23
C PHE A 52 4.04 7.57 13.55
N GLN A 53 4.13 8.82 13.99
CA GLN A 53 4.95 9.19 15.13
C GLN A 53 4.54 8.50 16.44
N PRO A 54 3.24 8.42 16.80
CA PRO A 54 2.79 7.66 17.97
C PRO A 54 3.25 6.19 17.97
N LEU A 55 3.23 5.55 16.80
CA LEU A 55 3.65 4.15 16.65
C LEU A 55 5.16 3.99 16.83
N VAL A 56 5.94 4.85 16.19
CA VAL A 56 7.41 4.84 16.25
C VAL A 56 7.91 5.10 17.69
N GLU A 57 7.20 5.93 18.44
CA GLU A 57 7.48 6.19 19.86
C GLU A 57 7.13 5.00 20.74
N ALA A 58 5.97 4.36 20.51
CA ALA A 58 5.54 3.18 21.24
C ALA A 58 6.54 2.01 21.15
N LEU A 59 7.27 1.88 20.03
CA LEU A 59 8.30 0.84 19.84
C LEU A 59 9.35 0.82 20.97
N SER A 60 9.70 1.98 21.53
CA SER A 60 10.68 2.07 22.61
C SER A 60 10.22 1.37 23.90
N ASN A 61 8.90 1.19 24.07
CA ASN A 61 8.30 0.59 25.27
C ASN A 61 8.05 -0.92 25.13
N ILE A 62 8.25 -1.49 23.93
CA ILE A 62 8.03 -2.91 23.63
C ILE A 62 9.22 -3.57 22.91
N PRO A 63 10.47 -3.38 23.39
CA PRO A 63 11.64 -3.88 22.66
C PRO A 63 11.75 -5.41 22.60
N LYS A 64 11.07 -6.13 23.50
CA LYS A 64 11.21 -7.59 23.68
C LYS A 64 9.89 -8.32 23.39
N PRO A 65 9.93 -9.62 23.07
CA PRO A 65 8.73 -10.44 22.94
C PRO A 65 7.86 -10.39 24.21
N GLU A 66 6.55 -10.59 24.03
CA GLU A 66 5.54 -10.63 25.11
C GLU A 66 5.31 -9.29 25.84
N MET A 67 6.05 -8.23 25.50
CA MET A 67 5.76 -6.89 26.00
C MET A 67 4.58 -6.25 25.26
N SER A 68 3.83 -5.41 25.97
CA SER A 68 2.70 -4.66 25.42
C SER A 68 2.72 -3.23 25.97
N THR A 69 2.25 -2.27 25.18
CA THR A 69 2.08 -0.88 25.59
C THR A 69 0.83 -0.29 24.97
N THR A 70 0.35 0.82 25.52
CA THR A 70 -0.74 1.60 24.94
C THR A 70 -0.14 2.76 24.16
N MET A 71 -0.50 2.87 22.89
CA MET A 71 -0.07 3.96 22.02
C MET A 71 -0.88 5.23 22.31
N ALA A 72 -0.31 6.40 22.01
CA ALA A 72 -1.07 7.65 22.08
C ALA A 72 -2.27 7.61 21.12
N GLU A 73 -3.34 8.32 21.49
CA GLU A 73 -4.56 8.39 20.68
C GLU A 73 -4.23 8.93 19.29
N SER A 74 -4.60 8.18 18.26
CA SER A 74 -4.32 8.47 16.86
C SER A 74 -5.38 7.81 15.97
N SER A 75 -5.66 8.40 14.82
CA SER A 75 -6.58 7.80 13.85
C SER A 75 -5.83 6.77 13.02
N LEU A 76 -6.46 5.62 12.76
CA LEU A 76 -5.92 4.67 11.78
C LEU A 76 -5.78 5.29 10.39
N LEU A 77 -6.58 6.31 10.06
CA LEU A 77 -6.49 7.03 8.80
C LEU A 77 -5.19 7.84 8.67
N ASP A 78 -4.59 8.26 9.79
CA ASP A 78 -3.33 9.01 9.80
C ASP A 78 -2.14 8.12 9.37
N LEU A 79 -2.30 6.79 9.47
CA LEU A 79 -1.34 5.79 9.01
C LEU A 79 -1.50 5.45 7.53
N LEU A 80 -2.54 5.95 6.86
CA LEU A 80 -2.85 5.59 5.48
C LEU A 80 -2.51 6.74 4.51
N PRO A 81 -2.24 6.43 3.22
CA PRO A 81 -2.24 7.46 2.19
C PRO A 81 -3.59 8.17 2.13
N LYS A 82 -3.58 9.41 1.62
CA LYS A 82 -4.81 10.18 1.42
C LYS A 82 -5.86 9.39 0.63
N GLU A 83 -7.12 9.55 1.02
CA GLU A 83 -8.25 8.75 0.52
C GLU A 83 -8.36 8.74 -1.01
N GLU A 84 -8.09 9.87 -1.68
CA GLU A 84 -8.13 9.95 -3.13
C GLU A 84 -7.15 9.00 -3.83
N LYS A 85 -6.04 8.67 -3.17
CA LYS A 85 -5.00 7.77 -3.68
C LYS A 85 -5.30 6.30 -3.43
N LEU A 86 -6.22 6.00 -2.51
CA LEU A 86 -6.68 4.64 -2.20
C LEU A 86 -7.52 4.04 -3.34
N ARG A 87 -7.89 4.83 -4.35
CA ARG A 87 -8.65 4.35 -5.52
C ARG A 87 -7.84 3.43 -6.44
N HIS A 88 -6.51 3.41 -6.30
CA HIS A 88 -5.59 2.63 -7.13
C HIS A 88 -4.96 1.48 -6.35
N TYR A 89 -5.36 0.26 -6.65
CA TYR A 89 -4.90 -0.96 -5.99
C TYR A 89 -4.88 -2.16 -6.94
N PHE A 90 -4.21 -3.22 -6.52
CA PHE A 90 -4.23 -4.54 -7.15
C PHE A 90 -4.91 -5.53 -6.21
N ARG A 91 -5.70 -6.46 -6.75
CA ARG A 91 -6.43 -7.46 -5.97
C ARG A 91 -6.20 -8.86 -6.52
N TYR A 92 -5.89 -9.80 -5.64
CA TYR A 92 -5.64 -11.20 -6.01
C TYR A 92 -5.92 -12.16 -4.84
N LEU A 93 -6.24 -13.41 -5.15
CA LEU A 93 -6.32 -14.50 -4.17
C LEU A 93 -4.91 -15.00 -3.85
N GLY A 94 -4.60 -15.16 -2.57
CA GLY A 94 -3.30 -15.61 -2.10
C GLY A 94 -3.40 -16.27 -0.74
N SER A 95 -2.24 -16.35 -0.09
CA SER A 95 -2.08 -17.03 1.19
C SER A 95 -1.64 -16.10 2.30
N LEU A 96 -1.64 -16.61 3.52
CA LEU A 96 -0.88 -16.05 4.62
C LEU A 96 0.63 -16.00 4.27
N THR A 97 1.33 -14.99 4.77
CA THR A 97 2.79 -14.84 4.60
C THR A 97 3.59 -15.42 5.77
N THR A 98 2.89 -15.91 6.79
CA THR A 98 3.43 -16.67 7.92
C THR A 98 2.93 -18.12 7.86
N PRO A 99 3.65 -19.08 8.47
CA PRO A 99 3.11 -20.42 8.70
C PRO A 99 1.72 -20.31 9.37
N THR A 100 0.71 -21.06 8.96
CA THR A 100 0.68 -22.27 8.09
C THR A 100 0.64 -22.03 6.57
N CYS A 101 0.65 -20.78 6.11
CA CYS A 101 0.55 -20.40 4.68
C CYS A 101 -0.79 -20.76 4.00
N ASP A 102 -1.89 -20.75 4.75
CA ASP A 102 -3.22 -21.09 4.21
C ASP A 102 -3.64 -20.16 3.05
N GLU A 103 -4.19 -20.73 1.98
CA GLU A 103 -4.63 -20.03 0.76
C GLU A 103 -6.06 -19.47 0.88
N LYS A 104 -6.29 -18.65 1.91
CA LYS A 104 -7.61 -18.07 2.21
C LYS A 104 -7.63 -16.54 2.24
N VAL A 105 -6.65 -15.89 1.61
CA VAL A 105 -6.45 -14.44 1.71
C VAL A 105 -6.83 -13.73 0.40
N VAL A 106 -7.75 -12.76 0.50
CA VAL A 106 -8.00 -11.77 -0.55
C VAL A 106 -7.09 -10.57 -0.31
N TRP A 107 -5.99 -10.48 -1.07
CA TRP A 107 -5.03 -9.39 -0.96
C TRP A 107 -5.48 -8.16 -1.74
N THR A 108 -5.49 -6.99 -1.09
CA THR A 108 -5.64 -5.69 -1.74
C THR A 108 -4.37 -4.86 -1.50
N VAL A 109 -3.55 -4.73 -2.54
CA VAL A 109 -2.26 -4.01 -2.48
C VAL A 109 -2.42 -2.64 -3.11
N PHE A 110 -2.31 -1.58 -2.30
CA PHE A 110 -2.46 -0.20 -2.80
C PHE A 110 -1.22 0.22 -3.59
N ARG A 111 -1.45 0.97 -4.68
CA ARG A 111 -0.39 1.48 -5.55
C ARG A 111 0.38 2.61 -4.90
N GLU A 112 -0.28 3.45 -4.10
CA GLU A 112 0.36 4.58 -3.45
C GLU A 112 1.14 4.11 -2.21
N PRO A 113 2.46 4.34 -2.15
CA PRO A 113 3.25 4.03 -0.96
C PRO A 113 3.08 5.08 0.14
N ILE A 114 3.15 4.63 1.39
CA ILE A 114 3.28 5.49 2.57
C ILE A 114 4.73 5.98 2.63
N GLN A 115 4.89 7.29 2.72
CA GLN A 115 6.20 7.92 2.82
C GLN A 115 6.55 8.14 4.28
N LEU A 116 7.70 7.62 4.72
CA LEU A 116 8.23 7.79 6.07
C LEU A 116 9.62 8.41 6.05
N HIS A 117 9.98 9.09 7.14
CA HIS A 117 11.37 9.49 7.35
C HIS A 117 12.26 8.25 7.55
N ARG A 118 13.52 8.32 7.11
CA ARG A 118 14.46 7.19 7.19
C ARG A 118 14.58 6.64 8.62
N GLU A 119 14.63 7.53 9.61
CA GLU A 119 14.76 7.12 11.01
C GLU A 119 13.49 6.43 11.54
N GLN A 120 12.30 6.82 11.06
CA GLN A 120 11.05 6.16 11.41
C GLN A 120 11.03 4.70 10.89
N ILE A 121 11.55 4.45 9.68
CA ILE A 121 11.69 3.10 9.14
C ILE A 121 12.72 2.29 9.93
N LEU A 122 13.90 2.88 10.20
CA LEU A 122 14.97 2.19 10.90
C LEU A 122 14.60 1.82 12.35
N ALA A 123 13.74 2.62 12.99
CA ALA A 123 13.28 2.38 14.36
C ALA A 123 12.74 0.96 14.57
N PHE A 124 12.01 0.38 13.60
CA PHE A 124 11.52 -0.99 13.69
C PHE A 124 12.64 -2.01 13.85
N SER A 125 13.68 -1.88 13.03
CA SER A 125 14.84 -2.79 13.05
C SER A 125 15.84 -2.54 14.19
N GLN A 126 15.79 -1.36 14.81
CA GLN A 126 16.76 -0.93 15.84
C GLN A 126 16.21 -1.06 17.26
N LYS A 127 14.89 -0.93 17.43
CA LYS A 127 14.24 -0.94 18.76
C LYS A 127 13.65 -2.30 19.13
N LEU A 128 13.35 -3.17 18.16
CA LEU A 128 12.70 -4.45 18.39
C LEU A 128 13.67 -5.63 18.27
N TYR A 129 13.45 -6.65 19.09
CA TYR A 129 14.27 -7.85 19.18
C TYR A 129 13.41 -9.12 19.20
N TYR A 130 13.94 -10.22 18.66
CA TYR A 130 13.28 -11.53 18.69
C TYR A 130 13.44 -12.24 20.04
N ASP A 131 14.42 -11.85 20.84
CA ASP A 131 14.80 -12.47 22.11
C ASP A 131 14.64 -11.53 23.31
N LYS A 132 14.62 -12.09 24.51
CA LYS A 132 14.46 -11.31 25.76
C LYS A 132 15.77 -10.64 26.18
N GLU A 133 16.89 -11.15 25.68
CA GLU A 133 18.25 -10.69 25.96
C GLU A 133 18.69 -9.54 25.04
N GLN A 134 17.87 -9.19 24.04
CA GLN A 134 18.12 -8.13 23.04
C GLN A 134 19.40 -8.36 22.24
N THR A 135 19.68 -9.61 21.89
CA THR A 135 20.84 -10.01 21.11
C THR A 135 20.54 -10.13 19.61
N VAL A 136 19.28 -10.40 19.26
CA VAL A 136 18.83 -10.62 17.87
C VAL A 136 17.81 -9.56 17.48
N SER A 137 18.26 -8.49 16.82
CA SER A 137 17.37 -7.45 16.31
C SER A 137 16.34 -8.03 15.33
N MET A 138 15.11 -7.52 15.39
CA MET A 138 14.00 -7.94 14.54
C MET A 138 14.15 -7.36 13.13
N LYS A 139 14.87 -8.10 12.29
CA LYS A 139 15.14 -7.79 10.88
C LYS A 139 14.67 -8.93 9.98
N ASP A 140 14.56 -8.64 8.70
CA ASP A 140 14.29 -9.61 7.63
C ASP A 140 13.04 -10.49 7.87
N ASN A 141 12.02 -9.93 8.53
CA ASN A 141 10.73 -10.55 8.81
C ASN A 141 9.80 -10.54 7.57
N VAL A 142 10.34 -10.94 6.42
CA VAL A 142 9.67 -10.93 5.13
C VAL A 142 9.72 -12.30 4.48
N ARG A 143 8.58 -12.75 3.95
CA ARG A 143 8.51 -13.98 3.14
C ARG A 143 9.06 -13.69 1.72
N PRO A 144 9.92 -14.54 1.15
CA PRO A 144 10.38 -14.39 -0.24
C PRO A 144 9.22 -14.38 -1.24
N LEU A 145 9.44 -13.74 -2.39
CA LEU A 145 8.45 -13.72 -3.48
C LEU A 145 8.11 -15.14 -3.92
N GLN A 146 6.80 -15.41 -4.05
CA GLN A 146 6.28 -16.69 -4.52
C GLN A 146 5.93 -16.59 -6.01
N GLN A 147 6.01 -17.71 -6.72
CA GLN A 147 5.68 -17.77 -8.14
C GLN A 147 4.22 -17.38 -8.39
N LEU A 148 3.94 -16.59 -9.42
CA LEU A 148 2.57 -16.15 -9.74
C LEU A 148 1.62 -17.34 -10.03
N GLY A 149 2.13 -18.40 -10.67
CA GLY A 149 1.33 -19.54 -11.07
C GLY A 149 0.24 -19.12 -12.07
N GLN A 150 -0.98 -19.63 -11.87
CA GLN A 150 -2.13 -19.35 -12.74
C GLN A 150 -3.03 -18.21 -12.20
N ARG A 151 -2.56 -17.46 -11.20
CA ARG A 151 -3.37 -16.46 -10.52
C ARG A 151 -3.60 -15.24 -11.41
N THR A 152 -4.83 -14.74 -11.38
CA THR A 152 -5.20 -13.47 -12.01
C THR A 152 -5.05 -12.33 -11.02
N VAL A 153 -4.31 -11.29 -11.39
CA VAL A 153 -4.19 -10.05 -10.62
C VAL A 153 -5.05 -8.98 -11.29
N ILE A 154 -6.02 -8.45 -10.54
CA ILE A 154 -6.95 -7.43 -11.03
C ILE A 154 -6.44 -6.07 -10.58
N LYS A 155 -6.44 -5.08 -11.46
CA LYS A 155 -6.10 -3.68 -11.14
C LYS A 155 -7.37 -2.84 -11.05
N SER A 156 -7.48 -1.98 -10.03
CA SER A 156 -8.58 -1.03 -9.91
C SER A 156 -8.45 0.12 -10.92
N GLY A 157 -9.58 0.62 -11.40
CA GLY A 157 -9.61 1.76 -12.33
C GLY A 157 -9.25 1.39 -13.77
N ALA A 158 -9.78 0.28 -14.30
CA ALA A 158 -9.87 0.13 -15.75
C ALA A 158 -10.52 1.41 -16.31
N PRO A 159 -9.93 2.10 -17.31
CA PRO A 159 -10.63 3.20 -17.95
C PRO A 159 -11.95 2.62 -18.41
N GLY A 160 -13.06 3.18 -17.92
CA GLY A 160 -14.38 2.79 -18.40
C GLY A 160 -14.29 2.84 -19.91
N ARG A 161 -14.48 1.69 -20.58
CA ARG A 161 -14.43 1.65 -22.04
C ARG A 161 -15.43 2.71 -22.47
N PRO A 162 -15.02 3.84 -23.08
CA PRO A 162 -15.98 4.82 -23.52
C PRO A 162 -16.92 4.03 -24.41
N LEU A 163 -18.21 4.02 -24.08
CA LEU A 163 -19.21 3.45 -24.97
C LEU A 163 -18.89 4.02 -26.34
N PRO A 164 -18.73 3.18 -27.38
CA PRO A 164 -18.42 3.70 -28.70
C PRO A 164 -19.45 4.77 -29.00
N TRP A 165 -18.97 5.96 -29.37
CA TRP A 165 -19.76 7.13 -29.74
C TRP A 165 -20.85 6.84 -30.79
N ALA A 166 -20.82 5.64 -31.38
CA ALA A 166 -21.84 5.08 -32.24
C ALA A 166 -23.19 4.78 -31.55
N LEU A 167 -23.27 4.62 -30.23
CA LEU A 167 -24.54 4.30 -29.54
C LEU A 167 -25.53 5.47 -29.46
N PRO A 168 -25.11 6.72 -29.17
CA PRO A 168 -25.98 7.89 -29.33
C PRO A 168 -26.49 8.09 -30.77
N ALA A 169 -25.68 7.70 -31.77
CA ALA A 169 -26.02 7.87 -33.19
C ALA A 169 -27.14 6.91 -33.67
N LEU A 170 -27.34 5.77 -33.00
CA LEU A 170 -28.43 4.84 -33.31
C LEU A 170 -29.74 5.17 -32.57
N LEU A 171 -29.65 5.85 -31.41
CA LEU A 171 -30.83 6.23 -30.62
C LEU A 171 -31.54 7.49 -31.14
N GLY A 172 -30.79 8.43 -31.74
CA GLY A 172 -31.35 9.63 -32.37
C GLY A 172 -32.42 9.34 -33.45
N PRO A 173 -32.13 8.51 -34.47
CA PRO A 173 -33.10 8.19 -35.52
C PRO A 173 -34.27 7.32 -35.03
N MET A 174 -34.05 6.44 -34.05
CA MET A 174 -35.13 5.62 -33.46
C MET A 174 -36.12 6.48 -32.66
N LEU A 175 -35.65 7.47 -31.91
CA LEU A 175 -36.51 8.41 -31.18
C LEU A 175 -37.30 9.32 -32.14
N ALA A 176 -36.67 9.78 -33.23
CA ALA A 176 -37.35 10.56 -34.27
C ALA A 176 -38.45 9.75 -34.99
N CYS A 177 -38.21 8.47 -35.28
CA CYS A 177 -39.22 7.59 -35.88
C CYS A 177 -40.40 7.32 -34.94
N LEU A 178 -40.13 7.13 -33.63
CA LEU A 178 -41.19 6.95 -32.64
C LEU A 178 -42.04 8.21 -32.47
N LEU A 179 -41.43 9.40 -32.40
CA LEU A 179 -42.17 10.66 -32.28
C LEU A 179 -42.98 11.00 -33.55
N ALA A 180 -42.48 10.66 -34.74
CA ALA A 180 -43.21 10.84 -35.99
C ALA A 180 -44.42 9.89 -36.14
N GLY A 181 -44.38 8.71 -35.51
CA GLY A 181 -45.50 7.76 -35.48
C GLY A 181 -46.66 8.18 -34.57
N PHE A 182 -46.41 9.00 -33.55
CA PHE A 182 -47.44 9.53 -32.63
C PHE A 182 -48.09 10.83 -33.11
N LEU A 183 -47.54 11.47 -34.15
CA LEU A 183 -48.06 12.71 -34.76
C LEU A 183 -48.86 12.44 -36.05
N ARG A 184 -49.31 11.20 -36.25
CA ARG A 184 -50.15 10.79 -37.38
C ARG A 184 -51.49 10.23 -36.92
#